data_AF-A0A537BIC4-F1
#
_entry.id   AF-A0A537BIC4-F1
#
_cell.length_a   1.000
_cell.length_b   1.000
_cell.length_c   1.000
_cell.angle_alpha   90.00
_cell.angle_beta   90.00
_cell.angle_gamma   90.00
#
_symmetry.space_group_name_H-M   'P 1'
#
loop_
_entity.id
_entity.type
_entity.pdbx_description
1 polymer ?
#
loop_
_entity_poly.entity_id
_entity_poly.type
_entity_poly.pdbx_seq_one_letter_code
_entity_poly.pdbx_strand_id
1 'polypeptide(L)' 'MKSFLLALLLLAGVAEAFPTKAVRIVVAFPPGGGTDIVARVVGQKLGEGWNQAVVVENRAGASGTIGTESAARAEPDG' A
#
# COMPACT_ATOMS: atom_id res chain seq x y z
N MET A 1 -8.25 22.76 -35.95
CA MET A 1 -7.69 23.23 -34.65
C MET A 1 -8.44 22.71 -33.42
N LYS A 2 -9.78 22.66 -33.41
CA LYS A 2 -10.57 22.11 -32.27
C LYS A 2 -10.36 20.60 -32.00
N SER A 3 -10.23 19.76 -33.04
CA SER A 3 -9.93 18.33 -32.85
C SER A 3 -8.54 18.05 -32.26
N PHE A 4 -7.58 18.95 -32.45
CA PHE A 4 -6.21 18.76 -31.94
C PHE A 4 -6.13 19.02 -30.43
N LEU A 5 -6.94 19.96 -29.94
CA LEU A 5 -7.11 20.23 -28.50
C LEU A 5 -7.82 19.08 -27.78
N LEU A 6 -8.80 18.42 -28.40
CA LEU A 6 -9.53 17.31 -27.79
C LEU A 6 -8.67 16.05 -27.63
N ALA A 7 -7.78 15.79 -28.59
CA ALA A 7 -6.83 14.68 -28.51
C ALA A 7 -5.78 14.86 -27.40
N LEU A 8 -5.39 16.10 -27.11
CA LEU A 8 -4.40 16.41 -26.07
C LEU A 8 -4.97 16.23 -24.65
N LEU A 9 -6.28 16.43 -24.45
CA LEU A 9 -6.96 16.16 -23.18
C LEU A 9 -7.11 14.67 -22.85
N LEU A 10 -7.15 13.80 -23.85
CA LEU A 10 -7.22 12.33 -23.66
C LEU A 10 -5.86 11.70 -23.32
N LEU A 11 -4.76 12.41 -23.57
CA LEU A 11 -3.38 12.01 -23.23
C LEU A 11 -2.95 12.46 -21.83
N ALA A 12 -3.76 13.29 -21.16
CA ALA A 12 -3.60 13.55 -19.74
C ALA A 12 -4.07 12.30 -18.98
N GLY A 13 -3.13 11.39 -18.70
CA GLY A 13 -3.41 10.19 -17.92
C GLY A 13 -4.11 10.56 -16.61
N VAL A 14 -5.27 9.96 -16.35
CA VAL A 14 -5.93 10.03 -15.06
C VAL A 14 -5.02 9.31 -14.06
N ALA A 15 -4.46 10.05 -13.10
CA ALA A 15 -3.85 9.42 -11.95
C ALA A 15 -4.94 8.63 -11.23
N GLU A 16 -4.81 7.30 -11.25
CA GLU A 16 -5.77 6.43 -10.56
C GLU A 16 -5.66 6.69 -9.06
N ALA A 17 -6.81 6.87 -8.40
CA ALA A 17 -6.82 7.12 -6.96
C ALA A 17 -6.33 5.86 -6.23
N PHE A 18 -5.24 5.97 -5.48
CA PHE A 18 -4.75 4.90 -4.63
C PHE A 18 -5.76 4.62 -3.50
N PRO A 19 -5.98 3.34 -3.11
CA PRO A 19 -5.41 2.12 -3.67
C PRO A 19 -6.29 1.51 -4.78
N THR A 20 -5.64 0.96 -5.82
CA THR A 20 -6.34 0.23 -6.90
C THR A 20 -6.47 -1.28 -6.63
N LYS A 21 -5.79 -1.76 -5.58
CA LYS A 21 -5.78 -3.16 -5.12
C LYS A 21 -5.55 -3.21 -3.61
N ALA A 22 -5.64 -4.41 -3.03
CA ALA A 22 -5.37 -4.61 -1.62
C ALA A 22 -3.96 -4.13 -1.22
N VAL A 23 -3.87 -3.38 -0.13
CA VAL A 23 -2.61 -2.85 0.43
C VAL A 23 -2.05 -3.85 1.45
N ARG A 24 -0.73 -4.03 1.46
CA ARG A 24 -0.03 -4.90 2.42
C ARG A 24 0.76 -4.06 3.40
N ILE A 25 0.52 -4.24 4.70
CA ILE A 25 1.37 -3.70 5.76
C ILE A 25 2.36 -4.79 6.17
N VAL A 26 3.65 -4.57 5.89
CA VAL A 26 4.72 -5.46 6.35
C VAL A 26 5.09 -5.11 7.79
N VAL A 27 4.86 -6.03 8.72
CA VAL A 27 5.29 -5.92 10.11
C VAL A 27 6.57 -6.72 10.30
N ALA A 28 7.66 -6.04 10.64
CA ALA A 28 8.99 -6.65 10.76
C ALA A 28 9.22 -7.46 12.06
N PHE A 29 8.14 -7.78 12.79
CA PHE A 29 8.14 -8.45 14.09
C PHE A 29 7.07 -9.55 14.17
N PRO A 30 7.19 -10.50 15.12
CA PRO A 30 6.24 -11.60 15.26
C PRO A 30 4.79 -11.13 15.49
N PRO A 31 3.79 -11.94 15.09
CA PRO A 31 2.38 -11.67 15.38
C PRO A 31 2.10 -11.53 16.88
N GLY A 32 1.08 -10.72 17.24
CA GLY A 32 0.64 -10.54 18.63
C GLY A 32 1.48 -9.58 19.47
N GLY A 33 2.60 -9.09 18.97
CA GLY A 33 3.38 -8.02 19.61
C GLY A 33 2.77 -6.62 19.41
N GLY A 34 3.30 -5.62 20.12
CA GLY A 34 2.79 -4.23 20.05
C GLY A 34 2.73 -3.67 18.62
N THR A 35 3.76 -3.90 17.81
CA THR A 35 3.80 -3.45 16.41
C THR A 35 2.71 -4.11 15.56
N ASP A 36 2.45 -5.41 15.76
CA ASP A 36 1.41 -6.15 15.04
C ASP A 36 0.01 -5.65 15.43
N ILE A 37 -0.24 -5.44 16.72
CA ILE A 37 -1.52 -4.92 17.22
C ILE A 37 -1.81 -3.54 16.62
N VAL A 38 -0.83 -2.63 16.67
CA VAL A 38 -0.97 -1.29 16.08
C VAL A 38 -1.22 -1.38 14.57
N ALA A 39 -0.47 -2.21 13.85
CA ALA A 39 -0.65 -2.39 12.41
C ALA A 39 -2.05 -2.89 12.04
N ARG A 40 -2.64 -3.79 12.85
CA ARG A 40 -4.00 -4.29 12.63
C ARG A 40 -5.06 -3.22 12.85
N VAL A 41 -4.92 -2.41 13.91
CA VAL A 41 -5.84 -1.29 14.19
C VAL A 41 -5.77 -0.24 13.08
N VAL A 42 -4.56 0.13 12.66
CA VAL A 42 -4.35 1.09 11.56
C VAL A 42 -4.89 0.51 10.25
N GLY A 43 -4.56 -0.74 9.93
CA GLY A 43 -5.01 -1.42 8.71
C GLY A 43 -6.53 -1.48 8.60
N GLN A 44 -7.23 -1.77 9.70
CA GLN A 44 -8.68 -1.73 9.73
C GLN A 44 -9.24 -0.35 9.35
N LYS A 45 -8.71 0.72 9.96
CA LYS A 45 -9.18 2.10 9.70
C LYS A 45 -8.87 2.57 8.29
N LEU A 46 -7.69 2.21 7.77
CA LEU A 46 -7.33 2.46 6.39
C LEU A 46 -8.26 1.71 5.42
N GLY A 47 -8.58 0.46 5.70
CA GLY A 47 -9.49 -0.31 4.86
C GLY A 47 -10.91 0.25 4.83
N GLU A 48 -11.41 0.74 5.97
CA GLU A 48 -12.68 1.47 6.05
C GLU A 48 -12.63 2.77 5.21
N GLY A 49 -11.54 3.54 5.29
CA GLY A 49 -11.41 4.82 4.60
C GLY A 49 -11.15 4.71 3.09
N TRP A 50 -10.41 3.68 2.67
CA TRP A 50 -10.06 3.45 1.27
C TRP A 50 -11.07 2.57 0.54
N ASN A 51 -11.97 1.91 1.27
CA ASN A 51 -12.84 0.87 0.71
C ASN A 51 -12.04 -0.20 -0.06
N GLN A 52 -10.86 -0.53 0.48
CA GLN A 52 -9.92 -1.50 -0.06
C GLN A 52 -9.39 -2.36 1.08
N ALA A 53 -9.08 -3.63 0.80
CA ALA A 53 -8.51 -4.49 1.83
C ALA A 53 -7.11 -4.02 2.23
N VAL A 54 -6.83 -4.02 3.53
CA VAL A 54 -5.48 -3.81 4.08
C VAL A 54 -5.06 -5.05 4.86
N VAL A 55 -4.04 -5.73 4.38
CA VAL A 55 -3.59 -7.03 4.89
C VAL A 55 -2.29 -6.86 5.68
N VAL A 56 -2.27 -7.33 6.92
CA VAL A 56 -1.06 -7.33 7.75
C VAL A 56 -0.27 -8.61 7.53
N GLU A 57 0.98 -8.48 7.11
CA GLU A 57 1.93 -9.59 6.92
C GLU A 57 3.12 -9.47 7.87
N ASN A 58 3.30 -10.45 8.75
CA ASN A 58 4.44 -10.51 9.64
C ASN A 58 5.64 -11.17 8.94
N ARG A 59 6.73 -10.40 8.77
CA ARG A 59 8.01 -10.85 8.22
C ARG A 59 9.12 -10.60 9.25
N ALA A 60 9.16 -11.45 10.26
CA ALA A 60 10.07 -11.30 11.41
C ALA A 60 11.49 -11.81 11.12
N GLY A 61 12.46 -11.30 11.88
CA GLY A 61 13.83 -11.80 11.95
C GLY A 61 14.89 -10.71 11.75
N ALA A 62 16.13 -11.03 12.12
CA ALA A 62 17.29 -10.12 12.04
C ALA A 62 17.01 -8.72 12.62
N SER A 63 16.40 -8.64 13.80
CA SER A 63 16.01 -7.35 14.44
C SER A 63 15.18 -6.42 13.55
N GLY A 64 14.40 -6.99 12.62
CA GLY A 64 13.52 -6.28 11.70
C GLY A 64 14.10 -6.09 10.29
N THR A 65 15.38 -6.38 10.06
CA THR A 65 16.01 -6.20 8.74
C THR A 65 15.31 -6.97 7.63
N ILE A 66 14.82 -8.19 7.90
CA ILE A 66 14.13 -9.02 6.89
C ILE A 66 12.82 -8.36 6.43
N GLY A 67 12.00 -7.86 7.36
CA GLY A 67 10.75 -7.19 7.01
C GLY A 67 10.99 -5.87 6.28
N THR A 68 11.98 -5.09 6.72
CA THR A 68 12.37 -3.84 6.07
C THR A 68 12.87 -4.09 4.64
N GLU A 69 13.72 -5.10 4.43
CA GLU A 69 14.20 -5.45 3.09
C GLU A 69 13.07 -5.94 2.18
N SER A 70 12.14 -6.73 2.71
CA SER A 70 10.95 -7.16 1.97
C SER A 70 10.10 -5.98 1.51
N ALA A 71 9.95 -4.94 2.34
CA ALA A 71 9.22 -3.73 1.97
C ALA A 71 10.01 -2.88 0.96
N ALA A 72 11.33 -2.76 1.14
CA ALA A 72 12.20 -1.99 0.26
C ALA A 72 12.29 -2.56 -1.16
N ARG A 73 12.10 -3.87 -1.32
CA ARG A 73 12.10 -4.57 -2.62
C ARG A 73 10.71 -4.75 -3.23
N ALA A 74 9.65 -4.24 -2.60
CA ALA A 74 8.31 -4.33 -3.14
C ALA A 74 8.15 -3.46 -4.40
N GLU A 75 7.18 -3.81 -5.24
CA GLU A 75 6.80 -2.97 -6.38
C GLU A 75 6.37 -1.57 -5.87
N PRO A 76 6.90 -0.47 -6.44
CA PRO A 76 6.51 0.88 -6.05
C PRO A 76 5.16 1.25 -6.68
N ASP A 77 4.08 0.70 -6.13
CA ASP A 77 2.76 0.65 -6.76
C ASP A 77 1.76 1.75 -6.33
N GLY A 78 2.25 2.84 -5.74
CA GLY A 78 1.47 4.06 -5.48
C GLY A 78 1.90 4.82 -4.24
#